data_AF-A9H4L8-F1
#
_entry.id   AF-A9H4L8-F1
#
_cell.length_a   1.000
_cell.length_b   1.000
_cell.length_c   1.000
_cell.angle_alpha   90.00
_cell.angle_beta   90.00
_cell.angle_gamma   90.00
#
_symmetry.space_group_name_H-M   'P 1'
#
loop_
_entity.id
_entity.type
_entity.pdbx_description
1 polymer ?
#
loop_
_entity_poly.entity_id
_entity_poly.type
_entity_poly.pdbx_seq_one_letter_code
_entity_poly.pdbx_strand_id
1 'polypeptide(L)'
;MPGQGWYQFGELTLAFVLSGLVGLEREIRQKSAGLRTYSLVGVAAALFMLVSKYGFTDVLANERVVLDPSRVAAQIVSGIGFIGGGVIFMRRDVVRGLTTAASLWVTAAVGMACGAGLLALAVAATIGHFVIMLGIPLLLRYLPRERRTVATLRVSYDDGKGILRAILVDCSRLRFAIDHVRIGHNGQYEEVPEAIRDQADDEGTDLSPRAPAGVTLSMQVKGKRPISHLISSLSDIPGVTAVGTVGHDELD
;
A
#
# COMPACT_ATOMS: atom_id res chain seq x y z
N MET A 1 39.08 -15.68 25.04
CA MET A 1 38.86 -14.26 24.69
C MET A 1 37.47 -13.85 25.15
N PRO A 2 37.29 -12.69 25.79
CA PRO A 2 35.96 -12.21 26.15
C PRO A 2 35.09 -12.09 24.89
N GLY A 3 33.83 -12.52 24.97
CA GLY A 3 32.88 -12.39 23.85
C GLY A 3 32.90 -13.48 22.78
N GLN A 4 33.73 -14.52 22.91
CA GLN A 4 33.79 -15.65 21.95
C GLN A 4 33.44 -17.00 22.58
N GLY A 5 32.62 -17.00 23.62
CA GLY A 5 32.16 -18.22 24.28
C GLY A 5 30.92 -18.83 23.61
N TRP A 6 30.57 -20.04 24.04
CA TRP A 6 29.37 -20.75 23.57
C TRP A 6 28.08 -19.97 23.79
N TYR A 7 28.07 -19.09 24.79
CA TYR A 7 26.95 -18.21 25.10
C TYR A 7 26.67 -17.22 23.96
N GLN A 8 27.70 -16.58 23.39
CA GLN A 8 27.54 -15.62 22.29
C GLN A 8 27.10 -16.30 20.99
N PHE A 9 27.57 -17.53 20.75
CA PHE A 9 27.04 -18.36 19.65
C PHE A 9 25.55 -18.70 19.86
N GLY A 10 25.13 -18.93 21.11
CA GLY A 10 23.74 -19.09 21.49
C GLY A 10 22.91 -17.83 21.22
N GLU A 11 23.42 -16.64 21.54
CA GLU A 11 22.78 -15.36 21.25
C GLU A 11 22.59 -15.15 19.74
N LEU A 12 23.61 -15.45 18.93
CA LEU A 12 23.53 -15.37 17.47
C LEU A 12 22.55 -16.39 16.88
N THR A 13 22.55 -17.61 17.39
CA THR A 13 21.64 -18.66 16.95
C THR A 13 20.19 -18.31 17.29
N LEU A 14 19.95 -17.78 18.48
CA LEU A 14 18.61 -17.31 18.85
C LEU A 14 18.18 -16.11 18.00
N ALA A 15 19.08 -15.16 17.72
CA ALA A 15 18.81 -14.06 16.80
C ALA A 15 18.40 -14.58 15.41
N PHE A 16 19.13 -15.57 14.87
CA PHE A 16 18.82 -16.23 13.61
C PHE A 16 17.44 -16.90 13.64
N VAL A 17 17.13 -17.69 14.67
CA VAL A 17 15.85 -18.38 14.79
C VAL A 17 14.69 -17.40 14.89
N LEU A 18 14.76 -16.42 15.79
CA LEU A 18 13.67 -15.47 16.02
C LEU A 18 13.42 -14.56 14.81
N SER A 19 14.49 -14.03 14.20
CA SER A 19 14.37 -13.22 12.99
C SER A 19 13.96 -14.05 11.77
N GLY A 20 14.39 -15.30 11.70
CA GLY A 20 13.97 -16.26 10.69
C GLY A 20 12.49 -16.59 10.79
N LEU A 21 11.95 -16.78 12.00
CA LEU A 21 10.51 -17.00 12.21
C LEU A 21 9.68 -15.81 11.69
N VAL A 22 10.13 -14.58 11.96
CA VAL A 22 9.52 -13.37 11.39
C VAL A 22 9.60 -13.42 9.87
N GLY A 23 10.78 -13.67 9.31
CA GLY A 23 10.98 -13.75 7.86
C GLY A 23 10.15 -14.82 7.16
N LEU A 24 9.96 -15.98 7.79
CA LEU A 24 9.15 -17.08 7.29
C LEU A 24 7.67 -16.68 7.17
N GLU A 25 7.13 -16.00 8.18
CA GLU A 25 5.77 -15.43 8.15
C GLU A 25 5.60 -14.47 6.96
N ARG A 26 6.61 -13.62 6.72
CA ARG A 26 6.62 -12.67 5.61
C ARG A 26 6.67 -13.35 4.26
N GLU A 27 7.48 -14.40 4.13
CA GLU A 27 7.66 -15.17 2.89
C GLU A 27 6.40 -15.96 2.53
N ILE A 28 5.78 -16.63 3.51
CA ILE A 28 4.50 -17.33 3.32
C ILE A 28 3.39 -16.37 2.86
N ARG A 29 3.42 -15.11 3.34
CA ARG A 29 2.46 -14.07 2.93
C ARG A 29 2.85 -13.34 1.63
N GLN A 30 3.82 -13.86 0.88
CA GLN A 30 4.34 -13.32 -0.38
C GLN A 30 4.65 -11.82 -0.32
N LYS A 31 5.45 -11.44 0.66
CA LYS A 31 5.85 -10.05 0.89
C LYS A 31 7.21 -9.79 0.25
N SER A 32 7.50 -8.50 -0.01
CA SER A 32 8.69 -8.07 -0.76
C SER A 32 10.03 -8.44 -0.11
N ALA A 33 10.05 -8.69 1.20
CA ALA A 33 11.20 -9.20 1.93
C ALA A 33 10.77 -10.43 2.72
N GLY A 34 11.54 -11.52 2.61
CA GLY A 34 11.24 -12.85 3.17
C GLY A 34 12.35 -13.38 4.08
N LEU A 35 12.45 -14.71 4.24
CA LEU A 35 13.29 -15.36 5.25
C LEU A 35 14.75 -14.89 5.23
N ARG A 36 15.36 -14.82 4.04
CA ARG A 36 16.77 -14.44 3.87
C ARG A 36 17.06 -13.05 4.40
N THR A 37 16.22 -12.07 4.03
CA THR A 37 16.42 -10.67 4.42
C THR A 37 16.31 -10.50 5.93
N TYR A 38 15.26 -11.06 6.54
CA TYR A 38 15.01 -10.89 7.97
C TYR A 38 16.07 -11.60 8.82
N SER A 39 16.47 -12.82 8.43
CA SER A 39 17.51 -13.58 9.12
C SER A 39 18.85 -12.83 9.11
N LEU A 40 19.25 -12.27 7.95
CA LEU A 40 20.48 -11.50 7.83
C LEU A 40 20.44 -10.22 8.69
N VAL A 41 19.32 -9.50 8.69
CA VAL A 41 19.17 -8.28 9.50
C VAL A 41 19.26 -8.59 11.00
N GLY A 42 18.57 -9.64 11.47
CA GLY A 42 18.61 -10.02 12.88
C GLY A 42 19.99 -10.48 13.35
N VAL A 43 20.65 -11.34 12.57
CA VAL A 43 22.00 -11.83 12.87
C VAL A 43 23.03 -10.69 12.83
N ALA A 44 22.97 -9.83 11.81
CA ALA A 44 23.88 -8.68 11.71
C ALA A 44 23.73 -7.73 12.90
N ALA A 45 22.49 -7.39 13.29
CA ALA A 45 22.23 -6.54 14.44
C ALA A 45 22.75 -7.15 15.76
N ALA A 46 22.57 -8.47 15.95
CA ALA A 46 23.12 -9.18 17.10
C ALA A 46 24.65 -9.16 17.10
N LEU A 47 25.28 -9.44 15.96
CA LEU A 47 26.73 -9.42 15.82
C LEU A 47 27.32 -8.03 16.09
N PHE A 48 26.71 -6.97 15.57
CA PHE A 48 27.15 -5.60 15.83
C PHE A 48 27.06 -5.25 17.32
N MET A 49 26.02 -5.70 18.04
CA MET A 49 25.94 -5.53 19.49
C MET A 49 27.05 -6.28 20.22
N LEU A 50 27.36 -7.52 19.83
CA LEU A 50 28.43 -8.30 20.44
C LEU A 50 29.80 -7.68 20.20
N VAL A 51 30.08 -7.23 18.97
CA VAL A 51 31.30 -6.49 18.63
C VAL A 51 31.39 -5.21 19.45
N SER A 52 30.29 -4.46 19.59
CA SER A 52 30.28 -3.24 20.39
C SER A 52 30.53 -3.48 21.88
N LYS A 53 30.13 -4.63 22.41
CA LYS A 53 30.24 -4.98 23.82
C LYS A 53 31.61 -5.57 24.17
N TYR A 54 32.20 -6.37 23.27
CA TYR A 54 33.37 -7.19 23.56
C TYR A 54 34.58 -6.94 22.65
N GLY A 55 34.40 -6.24 21.53
CA GLY A 55 35.42 -6.15 20.46
C GLY A 55 36.55 -5.16 20.69
N PHE A 56 36.51 -4.34 21.76
CA PHE A 56 37.44 -3.22 21.97
C PHE A 56 38.33 -3.37 23.21
N THR A 57 38.46 -4.57 23.76
CA THR A 57 39.19 -4.81 25.01
C THR A 57 40.68 -4.46 24.95
N ASP A 58 41.27 -4.48 23.76
CA ASP A 58 42.65 -4.07 23.46
C ASP A 58 42.87 -2.55 23.64
N VAL A 59 41.90 -1.74 23.22
CA VAL A 59 42.00 -0.26 23.29
C VAL A 59 41.75 0.25 24.72
N LEU A 60 40.94 -0.46 25.51
CA LEU A 60 40.64 -0.11 26.90
C LEU A 60 41.85 -0.27 27.84
N ALA A 61 42.86 -1.04 27.44
CA ALA A 61 44.05 -1.30 28.25
C ALA A 61 44.85 -0.04 28.63
N ASN A 62 44.65 1.08 27.93
CA ASN A 62 45.37 2.33 28.15
C ASN A 62 44.69 3.29 29.15
N GLU A 63 43.58 2.89 29.81
CA GLU A 63 42.77 3.64 30.82
C GLU A 63 42.26 5.05 30.41
N ARG A 64 42.64 5.56 29.24
CA ARG A 64 42.21 6.85 28.68
C ARG A 64 40.94 6.76 27.85
N VAL A 65 40.38 5.57 27.65
CA VAL A 65 39.26 5.31 26.75
C VAL A 65 38.07 4.77 27.54
N VAL A 66 36.94 5.48 27.46
CA VAL A 66 35.66 5.03 28.01
C VAL A 66 34.88 4.31 26.90
N LEU A 67 34.53 3.05 27.14
CA LEU A 67 33.70 2.28 26.20
C LEU A 67 32.24 2.67 26.33
N ASP A 68 31.62 3.02 25.21
CA ASP A 68 30.17 3.26 25.12
C ASP A 68 29.53 2.39 24.05
N PRO A 69 28.97 1.21 24.43
CA PRO A 69 28.29 0.32 23.50
C PRO A 69 27.00 0.88 22.90
N SER A 70 26.42 1.93 23.50
CA SER A 70 25.17 2.52 23.02
C SER A 70 25.32 3.20 21.66
N ARG A 71 26.55 3.61 21.30
CA ARG A 71 26.84 4.27 20.01
C ARG A 71 26.54 3.36 18.83
N VAL A 72 26.95 2.08 18.89
CA VAL A 72 26.66 1.13 17.81
C VAL A 72 25.16 0.82 17.76
N ALA A 73 24.51 0.64 18.92
CA ALA A 73 23.06 0.46 18.97
C ALA A 73 22.30 1.62 18.30
N ALA A 74 22.69 2.87 18.58
CA ALA A 74 22.11 4.05 17.95
C ALA A 74 22.31 4.06 16.42
N GLN A 75 23.48 3.63 15.94
CA GLN A 75 23.75 3.53 14.50
C GLN A 75 22.96 2.42 13.82
N ILE A 76 22.67 1.30 14.50
CA ILE A 76 21.79 0.26 13.96
C ILE A 76 20.37 0.81 13.77
N VAL A 77 19.83 1.53 14.77
CA VAL A 77 18.50 2.15 14.67
C VAL A 77 18.43 3.15 13.51
N SER A 78 19.44 4.00 13.38
CA SER A 78 19.55 4.96 12.27
C SER A 78 19.65 4.26 10.91
N GLY A 79 20.52 3.25 10.78
CA GLY A 79 20.75 2.52 9.54
C GLY A 79 19.52 1.76 9.05
N ILE A 80 18.74 1.18 9.96
CA ILE A 80 17.48 0.51 9.59
C ILE A 80 16.43 1.51 9.13
N GLY A 81 16.42 2.74 9.64
CA GLY A 81 15.58 3.82 9.13
C GLY A 81 15.84 4.09 7.64
N PHE A 82 17.12 4.11 7.23
CA PHE A 82 17.50 4.26 5.82
C PHE A 82 17.03 3.08 4.95
N ILE A 83 17.27 1.84 5.39
CA ILE A 83 16.80 0.64 4.67
C ILE A 83 15.27 0.66 4.56
N GLY A 84 14.58 1.00 5.65
CA GLY A 84 13.13 1.14 5.71
C GLY A 84 12.58 2.12 4.68
N GLY A 85 13.21 3.28 4.53
CA GLY A 85 12.90 4.25 3.48
C GLY A 85 13.05 3.67 2.07
N GLY A 86 14.09 2.86 1.83
CA GLY A 86 14.31 2.20 0.54
C GLY A 86 13.26 1.14 0.17
N VAL A 87 12.56 0.56 1.14
CA VAL A 87 11.49 -0.44 0.89
C VAL A 87 10.11 0.20 0.72
N ILE A 88 9.96 1.48 1.10
CA ILE A 88 8.71 2.22 0.99
C ILE A 88 8.67 2.92 -0.36
N PHE A 89 7.63 2.63 -1.15
CA PHE A 89 7.44 3.28 -2.45
C PHE A 89 5.98 3.64 -2.67
N MET A 90 5.75 4.73 -3.40
CA MET A 90 4.43 5.25 -3.74
C MET A 90 4.19 5.08 -5.23
N ARG A 91 3.05 4.51 -5.62
CA ARG A 91 2.62 4.41 -7.01
C ARG A 91 1.13 4.74 -7.10
N ARG A 92 0.75 5.73 -7.93
CA ARG A 92 -0.65 6.16 -8.15
C ARG A 92 -1.41 6.35 -6.82
N ASP A 93 -0.86 7.16 -5.92
CA ASP A 93 -1.40 7.47 -4.59
C ASP A 93 -1.53 6.28 -3.60
N VAL A 94 -0.98 5.12 -3.92
CA VAL A 94 -0.91 3.97 -3.01
C VAL A 94 0.51 3.80 -2.48
N VAL A 95 0.66 3.90 -1.15
CA VAL A 95 1.94 3.61 -0.46
C VAL A 95 2.06 2.11 -0.19
N ARG A 96 3.16 1.51 -0.64
CA ARG A 96 3.53 0.12 -0.36
C ARG A 96 4.79 0.05 0.49
N GLY A 97 4.95 -1.07 1.20
CA GLY A 97 6.17 -1.35 1.96
C GLY A 97 6.18 -0.88 3.42
N LEU A 98 5.21 -0.06 3.87
CA LEU A 98 5.15 0.44 5.26
C LEU A 98 5.28 -0.67 6.32
N THR A 99 4.46 -1.71 6.22
CA THR A 99 4.49 -2.84 7.16
C THR A 99 5.79 -3.64 7.05
N THR A 100 6.36 -3.76 5.85
CA THR A 100 7.65 -4.44 5.65
C THR A 100 8.78 -3.65 6.32
N ALA A 101 8.81 -2.32 6.16
CA ALA A 101 9.78 -1.46 6.82
C ALA A 101 9.66 -1.55 8.36
N ALA A 102 8.44 -1.47 8.90
CA ALA A 102 8.21 -1.64 10.34
C ALA A 102 8.65 -3.02 10.86
N SER A 103 8.40 -4.08 10.07
CA SER A 103 8.79 -5.44 10.44
C SER A 103 10.31 -5.62 10.44
N LEU A 104 11.03 -5.04 9.48
CA LEU A 104 12.50 -5.02 9.48
C LEU A 104 13.04 -4.27 10.70
N TRP A 105 12.39 -3.17 11.09
CA TRP A 105 12.74 -2.43 12.31
C TRP A 105 12.64 -3.29 13.56
N VAL A 106 11.50 -3.96 13.75
CA VAL A 106 11.31 -4.88 14.89
C VAL A 106 12.34 -6.01 14.85
N THR A 107 12.65 -6.53 13.67
CA THR A 107 13.61 -7.63 13.49
C THR A 107 15.03 -7.23 13.90
N ALA A 108 15.46 -6.03 13.53
CA ALA A 108 16.73 -5.48 13.98
C ALA A 108 16.75 -5.29 15.51
N ALA A 109 15.64 -4.84 16.10
CA ALA A 109 15.52 -4.71 17.55
C ALA A 109 15.60 -6.07 18.27
N VAL A 110 14.98 -7.13 17.72
CA VAL A 110 15.08 -8.50 18.23
C VAL A 110 16.53 -8.99 18.17
N GLY A 111 17.23 -8.75 17.05
CA GLY A 111 18.66 -9.05 16.91
C GLY A 111 19.52 -8.31 17.95
N MET A 112 19.32 -7.00 18.11
CA MET A 112 20.02 -6.20 19.12
C MET A 112 19.76 -6.72 20.54
N ALA A 113 18.50 -7.07 20.87
CA ALA A 113 18.15 -7.63 22.17
C ALA A 113 18.88 -8.97 22.41
N CYS A 114 18.98 -9.84 21.40
CA CYS A 114 19.78 -11.07 21.49
C CYS A 114 21.26 -10.77 21.74
N GLY A 115 21.87 -9.89 20.94
CA GLY A 115 23.30 -9.53 21.10
C GLY A 115 23.62 -8.72 22.36
N ALA A 116 22.62 -8.10 22.99
CA ALA A 116 22.75 -7.47 24.31
C ALA A 116 22.67 -8.50 25.47
N GLY A 117 22.18 -9.71 25.21
CA GLY A 117 21.88 -10.74 26.20
C GLY A 117 20.47 -10.66 26.80
N LEU A 118 19.59 -9.84 26.24
CA LEU A 118 18.22 -9.62 26.69
C LEU A 118 17.25 -10.61 26.01
N LEU A 119 17.48 -11.91 26.21
CA LEU A 119 16.78 -12.97 25.45
C LEU A 119 15.27 -12.99 25.68
N ALA A 120 14.83 -12.75 26.92
CA ALA A 120 13.40 -12.67 27.25
C ALA A 120 12.69 -11.54 26.50
N LEU A 121 13.34 -10.38 26.36
CA LEU A 121 12.80 -9.26 25.59
C LEU A 121 12.78 -9.55 24.09
N ALA A 122 13.81 -10.24 23.57
CA ALA A 122 13.84 -10.67 22.17
C ALA A 122 12.64 -11.58 21.85
N VAL A 123 12.40 -12.60 22.68
CA VAL A 123 11.26 -13.52 22.54
C VAL A 123 9.93 -12.77 22.68
N ALA A 124 9.78 -11.92 23.69
CA ALA A 124 8.56 -11.14 23.91
C ALA A 124 8.26 -10.21 22.71
N ALA A 125 9.27 -9.54 22.15
CA ALA A 125 9.12 -8.70 20.97
C ALA A 125 8.72 -9.51 19.73
N THR A 126 9.30 -10.70 19.52
CA THR A 126 8.90 -11.60 18.44
C THR A 126 7.44 -12.07 18.61
N ILE A 127 7.03 -12.46 19.82
CA ILE A 127 5.62 -12.82 20.09
C ILE A 127 4.71 -11.62 19.81
N GLY A 128 5.06 -10.42 20.28
CA GLY A 128 4.32 -9.19 20.02
C GLY A 128 4.15 -8.90 18.54
N HIS A 129 5.20 -9.13 17.73
CA HIS A 129 5.13 -9.04 16.28
C HIS A 129 4.05 -9.97 15.69
N PHE A 130 4.04 -11.25 16.09
CA PHE A 130 3.02 -12.20 15.63
C PHE A 130 1.61 -11.82 16.09
N VAL A 131 1.46 -11.37 17.34
CA VAL A 131 0.17 -10.89 17.86
C VAL A 131 -0.35 -9.71 17.03
N ILE A 132 0.51 -8.78 16.65
CA ILE A 132 0.12 -7.64 15.81
C ILE A 132 -0.24 -8.10 14.39
N MET A 133 0.62 -8.91 13.75
CA MET A 133 0.43 -9.33 12.35
C MET A 133 -0.75 -10.29 12.17
N LEU A 134 -0.99 -11.17 13.14
CA LEU A 134 -2.08 -12.16 13.09
C LEU A 134 -3.36 -11.64 13.75
N GLY A 135 -3.23 -10.97 14.89
CA GLY A 135 -4.34 -10.54 15.73
C GLY A 135 -5.10 -9.34 15.18
N ILE A 136 -4.42 -8.34 14.58
CA ILE A 136 -5.12 -7.16 14.04
C ILE A 136 -6.08 -7.54 12.90
N PRO A 137 -5.69 -8.33 11.88
CA PRO A 137 -6.62 -8.79 10.84
C PRO A 137 -7.80 -9.58 11.39
N LEU A 138 -7.58 -10.40 12.42
CA LEU A 138 -8.63 -11.16 13.11
C LEU A 138 -9.60 -10.22 13.83
N LEU A 139 -9.09 -9.28 14.61
CA LEU A 139 -9.88 -8.30 15.35
C LEU A 139 -10.72 -7.43 14.41
N LEU A 140 -10.13 -6.99 13.30
CA LEU A 140 -10.82 -6.21 12.26
C LEU A 140 -11.95 -6.98 11.57
N ARG A 141 -11.97 -8.32 11.60
CA ARG A 141 -13.11 -9.12 11.10
C ARG A 141 -14.30 -9.07 12.06
N TYR A 142 -14.06 -8.90 13.35
CA TYR A 142 -15.12 -8.80 14.36
C TYR A 142 -15.71 -7.40 14.49
N LEU A 143 -14.98 -6.36 14.07
CA LEU A 143 -15.55 -5.02 13.99
C LEU A 143 -16.55 -4.95 12.83
N PRO A 144 -17.81 -4.52 13.06
CA PRO A 144 -18.75 -4.25 11.99
C PRO A 144 -18.19 -3.12 11.12
N ARG A 145 -17.58 -3.49 10.00
CA ARG A 145 -17.19 -2.55 8.96
C ARG A 145 -18.47 -1.92 8.42
N GLU A 146 -18.70 -0.65 8.71
CA GLU A 146 -19.52 0.19 7.84
C GLU A 146 -18.84 0.16 6.47
N ARG A 147 -19.23 -0.78 5.60
CA ARG A 147 -18.81 -0.81 4.20
C ARG A 147 -19.34 0.47 3.57
N ARG A 148 -18.55 1.54 3.56
CA ARG A 148 -18.71 2.59 2.57
C ARG A 148 -18.39 1.94 1.23
N THR A 149 -19.43 1.67 0.44
CA THR A 149 -19.27 1.18 -0.92
C THR A 149 -18.59 2.30 -1.70
N VAL A 150 -17.33 2.07 -2.09
CA VAL A 150 -16.62 2.93 -3.02
C VAL A 150 -16.80 2.30 -4.39
N ALA A 151 -17.43 3.00 -5.32
CA ALA A 151 -17.62 2.49 -6.66
C ALA A 151 -17.52 3.61 -7.69
N THR A 152 -17.01 3.26 -8.87
CA THR A 152 -16.88 4.16 -10.00
C THR A 152 -18.13 4.03 -10.86
N LEU A 153 -18.92 5.10 -10.91
CA LEU A 153 -20.13 5.19 -11.70
C LEU A 153 -19.84 5.91 -13.01
N ARG A 154 -20.31 5.35 -14.13
CA ARG A 154 -20.30 5.97 -15.45
C ARG A 154 -21.75 6.24 -15.86
N VAL A 155 -22.05 7.50 -16.15
CA VAL A 155 -23.38 7.97 -16.56
C VAL A 155 -23.24 8.66 -17.91
N SER A 156 -23.97 8.19 -18.91
CA SER A 156 -24.08 8.82 -20.22
C SER A 156 -25.40 9.57 -20.30
N TYR A 157 -25.37 10.82 -20.77
CA TYR A 157 -26.58 11.65 -20.92
C TYR A 157 -26.46 12.62 -22.11
N ASP A 158 -27.59 13.11 -22.61
CA ASP A 158 -27.61 14.08 -23.70
C ASP A 158 -27.25 15.50 -23.22
N ASP A 159 -26.33 16.19 -23.91
CA ASP A 159 -25.92 17.55 -23.52
C ASP A 159 -27.06 18.59 -23.61
N GLY A 160 -27.00 19.63 -22.79
CA GLY A 160 -27.85 20.82 -22.92
C GLY A 160 -29.14 20.88 -22.08
N LYS A 161 -29.38 19.93 -21.16
CA LYS A 161 -30.59 19.91 -20.29
C LYS A 161 -30.32 20.06 -18.78
N GLY A 162 -29.11 20.44 -18.38
CA GLY A 162 -28.76 20.58 -16.95
C GLY A 162 -28.72 19.25 -16.17
N ILE A 163 -28.64 18.12 -16.88
CA ILE A 163 -28.71 16.76 -16.31
C ILE A 163 -27.58 16.49 -15.31
N LEU A 164 -26.39 17.08 -15.52
CA LEU A 164 -25.28 17.01 -14.56
C LEU A 164 -25.70 17.46 -13.16
N ARG A 165 -26.45 18.56 -13.06
CA ARG A 165 -26.93 19.08 -11.78
C ARG A 165 -27.91 18.11 -11.13
N ALA A 166 -28.82 17.53 -11.93
CA ALA A 166 -29.77 16.54 -11.43
C ALA A 166 -29.05 15.31 -10.86
N ILE A 167 -28.05 14.78 -11.57
CA ILE A 167 -27.22 13.66 -11.12
C ILE A 167 -26.51 13.99 -9.79
N LEU A 168 -25.86 15.16 -9.69
CA LEU A 168 -25.13 15.57 -8.48
C LEU A 168 -26.07 15.75 -7.26
N VAL A 169 -27.26 16.33 -7.48
CA VAL A 169 -28.28 16.50 -6.44
C VAL A 169 -28.78 15.14 -5.96
N ASP A 170 -29.01 14.19 -6.87
CA ASP A 170 -29.56 12.89 -6.50
C ASP A 170 -28.54 12.02 -5.76
N CYS A 171 -27.27 12.06 -6.15
CA CYS A 171 -26.14 11.52 -5.37
C CYS A 171 -26.12 12.08 -3.95
N SER A 172 -26.29 13.40 -3.81
CA SER A 172 -26.30 14.09 -2.50
C SER A 172 -27.51 13.70 -1.66
N ARG A 173 -28.70 13.61 -2.27
CA ARG A 173 -29.96 13.20 -1.61
C ARG A 173 -29.88 11.78 -1.06
N LEU A 174 -29.22 10.88 -1.79
CA LEU A 174 -29.01 9.49 -1.36
C LEU A 174 -27.83 9.32 -0.39
N ARG A 175 -27.18 10.43 0.04
CA ARG A 175 -26.04 10.46 0.96
C ARG A 175 -24.80 9.73 0.43
N PHE A 176 -24.57 9.81 -0.88
CA PHE A 176 -23.30 9.42 -1.49
C PHE A 176 -22.38 10.65 -1.58
N ALA A 177 -21.18 10.53 -1.02
CA ALA A 177 -20.12 11.52 -1.20
C ALA A 177 -19.42 11.27 -2.55
N ILE A 178 -19.13 12.34 -3.29
CA ILE A 178 -18.50 12.29 -4.61
C ILE A 178 -17.05 12.75 -4.43
N ASP A 179 -16.08 11.93 -4.84
CA ASP A 179 -14.65 12.22 -4.63
C ASP A 179 -13.98 12.81 -5.88
N HIS A 180 -14.21 12.17 -7.03
CA HIS A 180 -13.69 12.61 -8.32
C HIS A 180 -14.80 12.58 -9.36
N VAL A 181 -14.88 13.64 -10.18
CA VAL A 181 -15.80 13.75 -11.30
C VAL A 181 -14.98 14.09 -12.54
N ARG A 182 -15.11 13.29 -13.59
CA ARG A 182 -14.56 13.59 -14.93
C ARG A 182 -15.70 13.61 -15.93
N ILE A 183 -15.73 14.64 -16.76
CA ILE A 183 -16.72 14.85 -17.80
C ILE A 183 -15.99 14.68 -19.13
N GLY A 184 -16.42 13.73 -19.95
CA GLY A 184 -15.98 13.56 -21.33
C GLY A 184 -17.13 13.86 -22.28
N HIS A 185 -16.86 14.48 -23.41
CA HIS A 185 -17.84 14.57 -24.49
C HIS A 185 -17.61 13.36 -25.41
N ASN A 186 -18.67 12.62 -25.72
CA ASN A 186 -18.65 11.51 -26.66
C ASN A 186 -18.66 12.07 -28.09
N GLY A 187 -17.55 12.71 -28.44
CA GLY A 187 -17.21 13.16 -29.79
C GLY A 187 -15.84 12.59 -30.13
N GLN A 188 -15.71 11.27 -30.09
CA GLN A 188 -14.63 10.65 -30.85
C GLN A 188 -14.96 10.89 -32.31
N TYR A 189 -14.13 11.68 -32.98
CA TYR A 189 -13.99 11.59 -34.43
C TYR A 189 -13.70 10.12 -34.71
N GLU A 190 -14.71 9.37 -35.16
CA GLU A 190 -14.46 8.14 -35.90
C GLU A 190 -13.69 8.62 -37.13
N GLU A 191 -12.38 8.38 -37.17
CA GLU A 191 -11.59 8.63 -38.37
C GLU A 191 -12.24 7.80 -39.49
N VAL A 192 -12.98 8.48 -40.36
CA VAL A 192 -13.47 7.89 -41.60
C VAL A 192 -12.23 7.33 -42.30
N PRO A 193 -12.16 6.01 -42.56
CA PRO A 193 -11.02 5.41 -43.26
C PRO A 193 -10.69 6.24 -44.50
N GLU A 194 -9.41 6.57 -44.69
CA GLU A 194 -8.92 7.49 -45.73
C GLU A 194 -9.48 7.17 -47.13
N ALA A 195 -9.82 5.90 -47.39
CA ALA A 195 -10.44 5.39 -48.61
C ALA A 195 -11.87 5.90 -48.90
N ILE A 196 -12.62 6.38 -47.90
CA ILE A 196 -13.98 6.93 -48.08
C ILE A 196 -13.93 8.45 -48.30
N ARG A 197 -12.89 9.12 -47.79
CA ARG A 197 -12.67 10.58 -47.96
C ARG A 197 -12.48 10.96 -49.42
N ASP A 198 -11.72 10.15 -50.16
CA ASP A 198 -11.38 10.41 -51.57
C ASP A 198 -12.59 10.27 -52.51
N GLN A 199 -13.66 9.57 -52.08
CA GLN A 199 -14.92 9.46 -52.84
C GLN A 199 -15.92 10.58 -52.53
N ALA A 200 -15.81 11.24 -51.37
CA ALA A 200 -16.74 12.27 -50.94
C ALA A 200 -16.40 13.67 -51.47
N ASP A 201 -15.17 13.88 -51.97
CA ASP A 201 -14.74 15.17 -52.52
C ASP A 201 -15.27 15.46 -53.94
N ASP A 202 -15.83 14.45 -54.64
CA ASP A 202 -16.34 14.59 -56.02
C ASP A 202 -17.88 14.73 -56.10
N GLU A 203 -18.60 14.23 -55.09
CA GLU A 203 -20.04 14.43 -54.93
C GLU A 203 -20.30 15.31 -53.71
N GLY A 204 -20.53 16.61 -53.91
CA GLY A 204 -20.80 17.61 -52.87
C GLY A 204 -22.01 17.31 -51.97
N THR A 205 -21.90 16.26 -51.17
CA THR A 205 -22.87 15.76 -50.20
C THR A 205 -22.30 15.99 -48.82
N ASP A 206 -22.98 16.83 -48.04
CA ASP A 206 -22.68 17.06 -46.64
C ASP A 206 -22.99 15.78 -45.84
N LEU A 207 -22.03 14.86 -45.81
CA LEU A 207 -22.06 13.63 -45.02
C LEU A 207 -21.53 13.89 -43.61
N SER A 208 -22.04 14.93 -42.94
CA SER A 208 -21.84 15.13 -41.51
C SER A 208 -22.97 14.43 -40.73
N PRO A 209 -22.83 13.18 -40.26
CA PRO A 209 -23.79 12.61 -39.33
C PRO A 209 -23.70 13.40 -38.02
N ARG A 210 -24.70 14.24 -37.76
CA ARG A 210 -24.88 14.95 -36.50
C ARG A 210 -25.32 13.94 -35.43
N ALA A 211 -24.38 13.12 -34.96
CA ALA A 211 -24.60 12.29 -33.78
C ALA A 211 -24.95 13.21 -32.60
N PRO A 212 -25.96 12.88 -31.78
CA PRO A 212 -26.27 13.67 -30.59
C PRO A 212 -25.01 13.75 -29.72
N ALA A 213 -24.61 14.97 -29.35
CA ALA A 213 -23.47 15.22 -28.47
C ALA A 213 -23.77 14.63 -27.08
N GLY A 214 -23.51 13.34 -26.92
CA GLY A 214 -23.64 12.64 -25.65
C GLY A 214 -22.49 13.04 -24.73
N VAL A 215 -22.77 13.30 -23.46
CA VAL A 215 -21.77 13.55 -22.43
C VAL A 215 -21.65 12.30 -21.57
N THR A 216 -20.41 11.88 -21.33
CA THR A 216 -20.08 10.79 -20.42
C THR A 216 -19.49 11.35 -19.13
N LEU A 217 -20.18 11.12 -18.03
CA LEU A 217 -19.77 11.50 -16.69
C LEU A 217 -19.24 10.28 -15.96
N SER A 218 -17.98 10.30 -15.55
CA SER A 218 -17.40 9.28 -14.68
C SER A 218 -17.15 9.86 -13.31
N MET A 219 -17.66 9.21 -12.27
CA MET A 219 -17.50 9.69 -10.89
C MET A 219 -17.23 8.56 -9.90
N GLN A 220 -16.43 8.84 -8.89
CA GLN A 220 -16.26 7.93 -7.76
C GLN A 220 -17.19 8.34 -6.63
N VAL A 221 -18.07 7.42 -6.23
CA VAL A 221 -19.07 7.65 -5.19
C VAL A 221 -18.81 6.78 -3.96
N LYS A 222 -19.04 7.34 -2.78
CA LYS A 222 -18.88 6.68 -1.47
C LYS A 222 -20.16 6.82 -0.65
N GLY A 223 -20.85 5.72 -0.37
CA GLY A 223 -22.12 5.77 0.37
C GLY A 223 -22.33 4.61 1.33
N LYS A 224 -23.27 4.80 2.28
CA LYS A 224 -23.71 3.76 3.22
C LYS A 224 -24.78 2.82 2.64
N ARG A 225 -25.37 3.19 1.50
CA ARG A 225 -26.42 2.42 0.81
C ARG A 225 -25.82 1.58 -0.33
N PRO A 226 -26.49 0.48 -0.74
CA PRO A 226 -26.10 -0.28 -1.93
C PRO A 226 -26.09 0.62 -3.17
N ILE A 227 -25.10 0.46 -4.05
CA ILE A 227 -25.01 1.27 -5.28
C ILE A 227 -26.16 1.02 -6.25
N SER A 228 -26.81 -0.14 -6.18
CA SER A 228 -27.99 -0.46 -7.00
C SER A 228 -29.11 0.57 -6.84
N HIS A 229 -29.31 1.12 -5.64
CA HIS A 229 -30.29 2.21 -5.42
C HIS A 229 -29.91 3.50 -6.14
N LEU A 230 -28.61 3.81 -6.18
CA LEU A 230 -28.11 4.99 -6.89
C LEU A 230 -28.22 4.79 -8.40
N ILE A 231 -27.89 3.61 -8.92
CA ILE A 231 -28.04 3.27 -10.34
C ILE A 231 -29.50 3.41 -10.75
N SER A 232 -30.42 2.80 -10.01
CA SER A 232 -31.86 2.90 -10.26
C SER A 232 -32.35 4.35 -10.31
N SER A 233 -32.00 5.16 -9.30
CA SER A 233 -32.44 6.56 -9.22
C SER A 233 -31.90 7.40 -10.39
N LEU A 234 -30.67 7.15 -10.82
CA LEU A 234 -30.05 7.87 -11.92
C LEU A 234 -30.55 7.43 -13.30
N SER A 235 -30.92 6.15 -13.46
CA SER A 235 -31.56 5.63 -14.66
C SER A 235 -32.96 6.23 -14.89
N ASP A 236 -33.63 6.67 -13.83
CA ASP A 236 -34.96 7.28 -13.91
C ASP A 236 -34.92 8.77 -14.32
N ILE A 237 -33.73 9.39 -14.43
CA ILE A 237 -33.59 10.80 -14.82
C ILE A 237 -33.80 10.96 -16.33
N PRO A 238 -34.76 11.80 -16.78
CA PRO A 238 -34.98 12.03 -18.21
C PRO A 238 -33.74 12.59 -18.92
N GLY A 239 -33.29 11.89 -19.97
CA GLY A 239 -32.10 12.26 -20.75
C GLY A 239 -30.81 11.55 -20.32
N VAL A 240 -30.86 10.70 -19.30
CA VAL A 240 -29.81 9.71 -19.03
C VAL A 240 -29.99 8.53 -19.98
N THR A 241 -28.97 8.23 -20.78
CA THR A 241 -29.00 7.17 -21.80
C THR A 241 -28.40 5.86 -21.30
N ALA A 242 -27.44 5.91 -20.37
CA ALA A 242 -26.87 4.72 -19.75
C ALA A 242 -26.28 5.01 -18.36
N VAL A 243 -26.40 4.06 -17.43
CA VAL A 243 -25.74 4.10 -16.12
C VAL A 243 -25.12 2.74 -15.84
N GLY A 244 -23.83 2.71 -15.51
CA GLY A 244 -23.10 1.50 -15.21
C GLY A 244 -22.03 1.69 -14.15
N THR A 245 -21.64 0.61 -13.49
CA THR A 245 -20.44 0.57 -12.65
C THR A 245 -19.29 0.04 -13.47
N VAL A 246 -18.18 0.78 -13.53
CA VAL A 246 -16.96 0.30 -14.17
C VAL A 246 -16.26 -0.62 -13.17
N GLY A 247 -16.07 -1.89 -13.54
CA GLY A 247 -15.25 -2.82 -12.78
C GLY A 247 -13.83 -2.26 -12.63
N HIS A 248 -13.13 -2.60 -11.55
CA HIS A 248 -11.78 -2.08 -11.28
C HIS A 248 -10.74 -2.41 -12.38
N ASP A 249 -11.10 -3.21 -13.40
CA ASP A 249 -10.22 -3.74 -14.44
C ASP A 249 -10.28 -2.99 -15.80
N GLU A 250 -11.08 -1.92 -15.97
CA GLU A 250 -11.21 -1.22 -17.26
C GLU A 250 -10.63 0.22 -17.28
N LEU A 251 -9.79 0.57 -16.30
CA LEU A 251 -9.15 1.89 -16.22
C LEU A 251 -7.61 1.85 -16.31
N ASP A 252 -7.05 0.72 -16.77
CA ASP A 252 -5.62 0.57 -17.07
C ASP A 252 -5.34 0.53 -18.58
#